data_AF-A0AAD5E734-F1
#
_entry.id   AF-A0AAD5E734-F1
#
_cell.length_a   1.000
_cell.length_b   1.000
_cell.length_c   1.000
_cell.angle_alpha   90.00
_cell.angle_beta   90.00
_cell.angle_gamma   90.00
#
_symmetry.space_group_name_H-M   'P 1'
#
loop_
_entity.id
_entity.type
_entity.pdbx_description
1 polymer ?
#
loop_
_entity_poly.entity_id
_entity_poly.type
_entity_poly.pdbx_seq_one_letter_code
_entity_poly.pdbx_strand_id
1 'polypeptide(L)'
;DDDDSSDEEGKEDTFQSGKDVISLGSKKDKELKTKTASVQKASSDKPGVIYLGRIPHGFYEEQMQAYFSQFGDVTRLRMSRNRKTGKSKHFAFIEFNSADVAVIVAETMNNYLLYGHLLKCEVVPEEKLHPKLWNGANRKFKAIPWAKVAREQQNKPKTHDQREKLVKKLLTKDQKKREKLAEMGIEYDF
;
A
#
# COMPACT_ATOMS: atom_id res chain seq x y z
N ASP A 1 -6.79 0.65 -44.75
CA ASP A 1 -5.85 0.00 -43.82
C ASP A 1 -5.79 0.80 -42.55
N ASP A 2 -6.80 0.48 -41.75
CA ASP A 2 -7.23 0.98 -40.45
C ASP A 2 -6.19 0.74 -39.35
N ASP A 3 -6.07 1.67 -38.40
CA ASP A 3 -6.03 1.33 -36.97
C ASP A 3 -6.39 2.57 -36.13
N ASP A 4 -7.68 2.70 -35.83
CA ASP A 4 -8.28 3.68 -34.93
C ASP A 4 -8.19 3.13 -33.50
N SER A 5 -7.10 3.48 -32.80
CA SER A 5 -6.87 3.08 -31.41
C SER A 5 -7.75 3.93 -30.48
N SER A 6 -8.98 3.45 -30.28
CA SER A 6 -9.91 3.94 -29.27
C SER A 6 -9.34 3.69 -27.87
N ASP A 7 -8.90 4.77 -27.22
CA ASP A 7 -8.50 4.82 -25.82
C ASP A 7 -9.76 4.62 -24.95
N GLU A 8 -9.98 3.40 -24.44
CA GLU A 8 -11.04 3.15 -23.45
C GLU A 8 -10.74 3.95 -22.18
N GLU A 9 -11.49 5.02 -21.97
CA GLU A 9 -11.56 5.69 -20.68
C GLU A 9 -11.97 4.68 -19.61
N GLY A 10 -11.00 4.25 -18.81
CA GLY A 10 -11.23 3.50 -17.60
C GLY A 10 -12.14 4.31 -16.68
N LYS A 11 -13.42 3.92 -16.62
CA LYS A 11 -14.39 4.45 -15.66
C LYS A 11 -13.75 4.42 -14.28
N GLU A 12 -13.49 5.61 -13.73
CA GLU A 12 -13.14 5.76 -12.33
C GLU A 12 -14.36 5.31 -11.52
N ASP A 13 -14.35 4.07 -11.04
CA ASP A 13 -15.33 3.54 -10.10
C ASP A 13 -15.31 4.39 -8.83
N THR A 14 -16.09 5.46 -8.86
CA THR A 14 -16.17 6.44 -7.79
C THR A 14 -17.11 5.87 -6.74
N PHE A 15 -16.53 5.20 -5.74
CA PHE A 15 -17.25 4.54 -4.66
C PHE A 15 -18.18 5.50 -3.91
N GLN A 16 -19.50 5.24 -3.91
CA GLN A 16 -20.46 6.03 -3.14
C GLN A 16 -20.55 5.47 -1.72
N SER A 17 -20.11 6.26 -0.72
CA SER A 17 -20.14 5.83 0.67
C SER A 17 -21.56 5.41 1.10
N GLY A 18 -21.73 4.15 1.53
CA GLY A 18 -22.95 3.64 2.14
C GLY A 18 -23.84 2.75 1.26
N LYS A 19 -23.65 2.69 -0.07
CA LYS A 19 -24.44 1.81 -0.95
C LYS A 19 -23.74 0.49 -1.29
N ASP A 20 -22.42 0.52 -1.42
CA ASP A 20 -21.63 -0.61 -1.94
C ASP A 20 -20.98 -1.45 -0.83
N VAL A 21 -21.33 -1.22 0.43
CA VAL A 21 -20.83 -2.02 1.56
C VAL A 21 -21.71 -3.25 1.75
N ILE A 22 -21.08 -4.42 1.79
CA ILE A 22 -21.76 -5.71 1.98
C ILE A 22 -22.37 -5.74 3.38
N SER A 23 -23.70 -5.65 3.46
CA SER A 23 -24.44 -5.73 4.73
C SER A 23 -24.30 -7.12 5.34
N LEU A 24 -24.05 -7.18 6.65
CA LEU A 24 -24.29 -8.41 7.41
C LEU A 24 -25.80 -8.69 7.39
N GLY A 25 -26.18 -9.96 7.49
CA GLY A 25 -27.61 -10.34 7.51
C GLY A 25 -28.34 -9.63 8.67
N SER A 26 -29.59 -9.21 8.43
CA SER A 26 -30.37 -8.33 9.33
C SER A 26 -30.45 -8.78 10.80
N LYS A 27 -30.41 -10.09 11.08
CA LYS A 27 -30.38 -10.65 12.45
C LYS A 27 -29.03 -10.43 13.13
N LYS A 28 -27.92 -10.72 12.44
CA LYS A 28 -26.56 -10.52 12.97
C LYS A 28 -26.29 -9.03 13.16
N ASP A 29 -26.74 -8.20 12.23
CA ASP A 29 -26.64 -6.73 12.33
C ASP A 29 -27.27 -6.18 13.61
N LYS A 30 -28.48 -6.65 13.97
CA LYS A 30 -29.18 -6.20 15.20
C LYS A 30 -28.45 -6.64 16.47
N GLU A 31 -28.01 -7.89 16.53
CA GLU A 31 -27.28 -8.42 17.69
C GLU A 31 -25.91 -7.73 17.86
N LEU A 32 -25.26 -7.42 16.74
CA LEU A 32 -23.99 -6.72 16.73
C LEU A 32 -24.16 -5.27 17.23
N LYS A 33 -25.18 -4.56 16.76
CA LYS A 33 -25.50 -3.18 17.19
C LYS A 33 -25.83 -3.08 18.68
N THR A 34 -26.53 -4.05 19.25
CA THR A 34 -26.79 -4.06 20.70
C THR A 34 -25.51 -4.32 21.51
N LYS A 35 -24.66 -5.25 21.07
CA LYS A 35 -23.37 -5.53 21.73
C LYS A 35 -22.39 -4.35 21.64
N THR A 36 -22.28 -3.71 20.48
CA THR A 36 -21.37 -2.56 20.31
C THR A 36 -21.87 -1.34 21.07
N ALA A 37 -23.19 -1.08 21.10
CA ALA A 37 -23.75 0.03 21.88
C ALA A 37 -23.53 -0.11 23.40
N SER A 38 -23.57 -1.33 23.94
CA SER A 38 -23.24 -1.56 25.36
C SER A 38 -21.77 -1.29 25.67
N VAL A 39 -20.87 -1.64 24.74
CA VAL A 39 -19.41 -1.49 24.90
C VAL A 39 -18.97 -0.03 24.71
N GLN A 40 -19.59 0.71 23.79
CA GLN A 40 -19.36 2.16 23.65
C GLN A 40 -19.68 2.93 24.94
N LYS A 41 -20.54 2.38 25.81
CA LYS A 41 -20.90 2.96 27.11
C LYS A 41 -19.97 2.54 28.25
N ALA A 42 -19.20 1.47 28.05
CA ALA A 42 -18.24 0.92 28.99
C ALA A 42 -16.83 1.00 28.36
N SER A 43 -16.34 2.21 28.14
CA SER A 43 -15.05 2.40 27.46
C SER A 43 -13.89 1.89 28.32
N SER A 44 -13.34 0.74 27.95
CA SER A 44 -11.97 0.37 28.31
C SER A 44 -11.01 1.39 27.68
N ASP A 45 -10.20 2.10 28.46
CA ASP A 45 -9.26 3.14 27.97
C ASP A 45 -8.14 2.61 27.04
N LYS A 46 -8.06 1.29 26.82
CA LYS A 46 -6.98 0.66 26.07
C LYS A 46 -7.40 0.40 24.62
N PRO A 47 -6.57 0.79 23.63
CA PRO A 47 -6.83 0.47 22.23
C PRO A 47 -6.67 -1.03 21.98
N GLY A 48 -7.47 -1.56 21.07
CA GLY A 48 -7.43 -2.97 20.66
C GLY A 48 -6.96 -3.12 19.22
N VAL A 49 -6.00 -4.02 18.97
CA VAL A 49 -5.50 -4.28 17.62
C VAL A 49 -5.94 -5.65 17.12
N ILE A 50 -6.51 -5.69 15.92
CA ILE A 50 -6.83 -6.92 15.22
C ILE A 50 -5.91 -7.14 14.02
N TYR A 51 -5.60 -8.40 13.77
CA TYR A 51 -5.05 -8.89 12.52
C TYR A 51 -6.20 -9.35 11.63
N LEU A 52 -6.20 -8.87 10.39
CA LEU A 52 -7.11 -9.32 9.34
C LEU A 52 -6.29 -9.96 8.22
N GLY A 53 -6.56 -11.22 7.89
CA GLY A 53 -5.87 -11.99 6.87
C GLY A 53 -6.82 -12.59 5.84
N ARG A 54 -6.25 -13.12 4.75
CA ARG A 54 -6.98 -13.69 3.59
C ARG A 54 -7.93 -12.67 2.95
N ILE A 55 -7.52 -11.42 2.94
CA ILE A 55 -8.29 -10.31 2.39
C ILE A 55 -8.39 -10.45 0.86
N PRO A 56 -9.58 -10.37 0.26
CA PRO A 56 -9.75 -10.39 -1.19
C PRO A 56 -9.21 -9.12 -1.87
N HIS A 57 -8.83 -9.24 -3.14
CA HIS A 57 -8.45 -8.08 -3.95
C HIS A 57 -9.63 -7.11 -4.10
N GLY A 58 -9.38 -5.80 -3.98
CA GLY A 58 -10.42 -4.77 -4.02
C GLY A 58 -10.95 -4.34 -2.65
N PHE A 59 -10.82 -5.19 -1.62
CA PHE A 59 -11.10 -4.78 -0.24
C PHE A 59 -9.85 -4.14 0.36
N TYR A 60 -9.67 -2.84 0.11
CA TYR A 60 -8.48 -2.06 0.51
C TYR A 60 -8.76 -1.19 1.74
N GLU A 61 -7.79 -0.35 2.10
CA GLU A 61 -7.81 0.50 3.29
C GLU A 61 -9.09 1.35 3.40
N GLU A 62 -9.56 1.92 2.29
CA GLU A 62 -10.75 2.78 2.25
C GLU A 62 -12.04 2.00 2.53
N GLN A 63 -12.18 0.83 1.88
CA GLN A 63 -13.33 -0.07 2.07
C GLN A 63 -13.32 -0.68 3.48
N MET A 64 -12.14 -1.03 3.99
CA MET A 64 -11.99 -1.55 5.35
C MET A 64 -12.34 -0.49 6.39
N GLN A 65 -11.83 0.74 6.23
CA GLN A 65 -12.15 1.83 7.16
C GLN A 65 -13.67 2.00 7.24
N ALA A 66 -14.34 2.14 6.09
CA ALA A 66 -15.79 2.32 6.03
C ALA A 66 -16.56 1.14 6.65
N TYR A 67 -16.16 -0.11 6.34
CA TYR A 67 -16.84 -1.30 6.86
C TYR A 67 -16.60 -1.50 8.36
N PHE A 68 -15.37 -1.34 8.85
CA PHE A 68 -15.05 -1.58 10.25
C PHE A 68 -15.48 -0.43 11.18
N SER A 69 -15.68 0.77 10.65
CA SER A 69 -16.27 1.89 11.40
C SER A 69 -17.69 1.61 11.93
N GLN A 70 -18.40 0.60 11.40
CA GLN A 70 -19.72 0.21 11.93
C GLN A 70 -19.65 -0.50 13.31
N PHE A 71 -18.50 -1.10 13.63
CA PHE A 71 -18.30 -1.81 14.91
C PHE A 71 -17.83 -0.85 16.01
N GLY A 72 -17.04 0.15 15.63
CA GLY A 72 -16.51 1.17 16.53
C GLY A 72 -15.52 2.09 15.82
N ASP A 73 -14.96 3.04 16.55
CA ASP A 73 -14.02 4.01 15.99
C ASP A 73 -12.66 3.34 15.67
N VAL A 74 -12.19 3.55 14.45
CA VAL A 74 -10.96 2.96 13.90
C VAL A 74 -9.86 4.02 13.92
N THR A 75 -8.98 3.93 14.92
CA THR A 75 -7.90 4.89 15.15
C THR A 75 -6.80 4.75 14.10
N ARG A 76 -6.35 3.51 13.82
CA ARG A 76 -5.28 3.25 12.86
C ARG A 76 -5.58 2.05 11.98
N LEU A 77 -5.32 2.19 10.69
CA LEU A 77 -5.43 1.12 9.72
C LEU A 77 -4.18 1.05 8.87
N ARG A 78 -3.62 -0.16 8.76
CA ARG A 78 -2.44 -0.43 7.92
C ARG A 78 -2.56 -1.77 7.19
N MET A 79 -2.71 -1.71 5.86
CA MET A 79 -2.58 -2.88 5.01
C MET A 79 -1.13 -3.16 4.61
N SER A 80 -0.71 -4.41 4.72
CA SER A 80 0.61 -4.81 4.27
C SER A 80 0.66 -4.93 2.74
N ARG A 81 1.67 -4.31 2.13
CA ARG A 81 1.87 -4.28 0.68
C ARG A 81 3.32 -4.65 0.33
N ASN A 82 3.54 -5.16 -0.86
CA ASN A 82 4.88 -5.41 -1.37
C ASN A 82 5.56 -4.07 -1.71
N ARG A 83 6.77 -3.84 -1.20
CA ARG A 83 7.52 -2.59 -1.41
C ARG A 83 7.89 -2.32 -2.87
N LYS A 84 8.12 -3.38 -3.66
CA LYS A 84 8.51 -3.25 -5.08
C LYS A 84 7.28 -3.03 -5.98
N THR A 85 6.28 -3.90 -5.85
CA THR A 85 5.12 -3.92 -6.77
C THR A 85 3.92 -3.13 -6.27
N GLY A 86 3.87 -2.74 -5.00
CA GLY A 86 2.73 -2.04 -4.40
C GLY A 86 1.49 -2.90 -4.14
N LYS A 87 1.48 -4.14 -4.65
CA LYS A 87 0.37 -5.09 -4.48
C LYS A 87 0.16 -5.45 -3.02
N SER A 88 -1.09 -5.68 -2.63
CA SER A 88 -1.44 -6.13 -1.28
C SER A 88 -0.79 -7.49 -0.98
N LYS A 89 -0.47 -7.72 0.29
CA LYS A 89 -0.10 -9.04 0.80
C LYS A 89 -1.30 -9.79 1.38
N HIS A 90 -2.53 -9.28 1.15
CA HIS A 90 -3.78 -9.87 1.60
C HIS A 90 -3.90 -9.99 3.14
N PHE A 91 -3.22 -9.09 3.88
CA PHE A 91 -3.41 -8.91 5.32
C PHE A 91 -3.24 -7.45 5.75
N ALA A 92 -3.90 -7.08 6.85
CA ALA A 92 -3.90 -5.74 7.43
C ALA A 92 -3.97 -5.81 8.95
N PHE A 93 -3.59 -4.71 9.60
CA PHE A 93 -3.78 -4.47 11.02
C PHE A 93 -4.71 -3.28 11.21
N ILE A 94 -5.64 -3.41 12.14
CA ILE A 94 -6.65 -2.39 12.45
C ILE A 94 -6.63 -2.18 13.97
N GLU A 95 -6.43 -0.94 14.40
CA GLU A 95 -6.50 -0.48 15.78
C GLU A 95 -7.85 0.20 15.99
N PHE A 96 -8.63 -0.34 16.92
CA PHE A 96 -9.85 0.26 17.44
C PHE A 96 -9.55 1.05 18.70
N ASN A 97 -10.36 2.07 18.96
CA ASN A 97 -10.25 2.86 20.19
C ASN A 97 -10.50 2.03 21.47
N SER A 98 -11.30 0.95 21.39
CA SER A 98 -11.61 0.06 22.51
C SER A 98 -11.16 -1.37 22.24
N ALA A 99 -10.48 -1.97 23.22
CA ALA A 99 -10.08 -3.38 23.22
C ALA A 99 -11.27 -4.34 23.11
N ASP A 100 -12.37 -4.04 23.77
CA ASP A 100 -13.57 -4.88 23.76
C ASP A 100 -14.20 -4.95 22.36
N VAL A 101 -14.19 -3.82 21.62
CA VAL A 101 -14.63 -3.80 20.22
C VAL A 101 -13.75 -4.70 19.36
N ALA A 102 -12.43 -4.68 19.56
CA ALA A 102 -11.51 -5.54 18.83
C ALA A 102 -11.78 -7.04 19.06
N VAL A 103 -12.12 -7.43 20.30
CA VAL A 103 -12.51 -8.82 20.63
C VAL A 103 -13.79 -9.22 19.90
N ILE A 104 -14.83 -8.38 19.96
CA ILE A 104 -16.11 -8.66 19.28
C ILE A 104 -15.91 -8.77 17.77
N VAL A 105 -15.12 -7.88 17.17
CA VAL A 105 -14.81 -7.92 15.74
C VAL A 105 -14.08 -9.21 15.39
N ALA A 106 -13.08 -9.62 16.19
CA ALA A 106 -12.36 -10.86 15.95
C ALA A 106 -13.29 -12.08 16.00
N GLU A 107 -14.17 -12.18 16.98
CA GLU A 107 -15.12 -13.30 17.08
C GLU A 107 -16.14 -13.32 15.94
N THR A 108 -16.65 -12.15 15.54
CA THR A 108 -17.76 -12.04 14.58
C THR A 108 -17.30 -12.15 13.13
N MET A 109 -16.09 -11.68 12.81
CA MET A 109 -15.56 -11.64 11.44
C MET A 109 -14.59 -12.78 11.12
N ASN A 110 -14.17 -13.57 12.12
CA ASN A 110 -13.34 -14.74 11.85
C ASN A 110 -14.14 -15.79 11.07
N ASN A 111 -13.54 -16.33 10.00
CA ASN A 111 -14.18 -17.22 9.02
C ASN A 111 -15.39 -16.61 8.29
N TYR A 112 -15.47 -15.28 8.19
CA TYR A 112 -16.48 -14.63 7.36
C TYR A 112 -16.16 -14.81 5.87
N LEU A 113 -17.14 -15.24 5.07
CA LEU A 113 -16.98 -15.43 3.64
C LEU A 113 -17.17 -14.10 2.90
N LEU A 114 -16.10 -13.59 2.30
CA LEU A 114 -16.07 -12.33 1.55
C LEU A 114 -15.43 -12.55 0.18
N TYR A 115 -16.16 -12.29 -0.91
CA TYR A 115 -15.70 -12.49 -2.30
C TYR A 115 -15.09 -13.89 -2.57
N GLY A 116 -15.62 -14.94 -1.95
CA GLY A 116 -15.09 -16.31 -2.07
C GLY A 116 -13.89 -16.61 -1.17
N HIS A 117 -13.47 -15.66 -0.31
CA HIS A 117 -12.40 -15.84 0.66
C HIS A 117 -12.95 -15.89 2.09
N LEU A 118 -12.52 -16.88 2.87
CA LEU A 118 -12.77 -16.91 4.31
C LEU A 118 -11.75 -16.03 5.01
N LEU A 119 -12.21 -14.90 5.56
CA LEU A 119 -11.38 -13.98 6.30
C LEU A 119 -10.85 -14.64 7.57
N LYS A 120 -9.61 -14.32 7.92
CA LYS A 120 -9.02 -14.68 9.21
C LYS A 120 -8.95 -13.44 10.07
N CYS A 121 -9.63 -13.42 11.22
CA CYS A 121 -9.64 -12.28 12.13
C CYS A 121 -9.22 -12.73 13.52
N GLU A 122 -8.15 -12.15 14.06
CA GLU A 122 -7.60 -12.50 15.37
C GLU A 122 -7.17 -11.23 16.12
N VAL A 123 -7.40 -11.18 17.43
CA VAL A 123 -6.84 -10.11 18.28
C VAL A 123 -5.34 -10.32 18.41
N VAL A 124 -4.57 -9.25 18.26
CA VAL A 124 -3.11 -9.27 18.40
C VAL A 124 -2.72 -8.56 19.69
N PRO A 125 -2.07 -9.27 20.63
CA PRO A 125 -1.47 -8.64 21.80
C PRO A 125 -0.45 -7.57 21.40
N GLU A 126 -0.41 -6.46 22.15
CA GLU A 126 0.49 -5.35 21.88
C GLU A 126 1.97 -5.76 21.81
N GLU A 127 2.38 -6.73 22.64
CA GLU A 127 3.75 -7.27 22.66
C GLU A 127 4.20 -7.90 21.32
N LYS A 128 3.25 -8.42 20.54
CA LYS A 128 3.54 -9.02 19.23
C LYS A 128 3.54 -7.98 18.10
N LEU A 129 3.14 -6.75 18.38
CA LEU A 129 3.14 -5.67 17.40
C LEU A 129 4.55 -5.12 17.23
N HIS A 130 5.01 -5.05 15.99
CA HIS A 130 6.30 -4.44 15.71
C HIS A 130 6.23 -2.91 15.91
N PRO A 131 7.21 -2.25 16.54
CA PRO A 131 7.16 -0.81 16.85
C PRO A 131 6.90 0.11 15.65
N LYS A 132 7.38 -0.30 14.46
CA LYS A 132 7.21 0.45 13.19
C LYS A 132 5.96 0.11 12.40
N LEU A 133 5.03 -0.67 12.97
CA LEU A 133 3.82 -1.13 12.28
C LEU A 133 2.99 0.05 11.74
N TRP A 134 2.84 1.09 12.57
CA TRP A 134 1.99 2.23 12.28
C TRP A 134 2.66 3.32 11.43
N ASN A 135 3.89 3.09 10.97
CA ASN A 135 4.57 4.05 10.09
C ASN A 135 3.82 4.14 8.75
N GLY A 136 3.20 5.30 8.52
CA GLY A 136 2.38 5.55 7.34
C GLY A 136 1.00 4.88 7.40
N ALA A 137 0.47 4.60 8.60
CA ALA A 137 -0.94 4.25 8.79
C ALA A 137 -1.87 5.37 8.31
N ASN A 138 -3.13 5.02 8.01
CA ASN A 138 -4.19 5.95 7.57
C ASN A 138 -3.89 6.72 6.28
N ARG A 139 -2.88 6.30 5.50
CA ARG A 139 -2.54 6.91 4.22
C ARG A 139 -3.12 6.10 3.07
N LYS A 140 -3.79 6.77 2.13
CA LYS A 140 -4.16 6.17 0.85
C LYS A 140 -2.89 5.74 0.11
N PHE A 141 -2.79 4.46 -0.24
CA PHE A 141 -1.66 3.96 -0.99
C PHE A 141 -1.61 4.61 -2.37
N LYS A 142 -0.44 5.13 -2.75
CA LYS A 142 -0.15 5.66 -4.09
C LYS A 142 1.03 4.89 -4.67
N ALA A 143 0.85 4.24 -5.82
CA ALA A 143 1.93 3.56 -6.50
C ALA A 143 2.95 4.60 -6.99
N ILE A 144 4.22 4.44 -6.61
CA ILE A 144 5.29 5.30 -7.08
C ILE A 144 5.69 4.81 -8.48
N PRO A 145 5.63 5.65 -9.53
CA PRO A 145 6.02 5.26 -10.88
C PRO A 145 7.55 5.20 -10.98
N TRP A 146 8.15 4.11 -10.46
CA TRP A 146 9.61 3.96 -10.35
C TRP A 146 10.33 4.14 -11.69
N ALA A 147 9.75 3.66 -12.80
CA ALA A 147 10.32 3.84 -14.13
C ALA A 147 10.41 5.33 -14.53
N LYS A 148 9.36 6.11 -14.25
CA LYS A 148 9.35 7.56 -14.51
C LYS A 148 10.39 8.27 -13.65
N VAL A 149 10.43 7.98 -12.35
CA VAL A 149 11.41 8.56 -11.40
C VAL A 149 12.84 8.24 -11.82
N ALA A 150 13.12 6.99 -12.21
CA ALA A 150 14.44 6.58 -12.66
C ALA A 150 14.85 7.28 -13.97
N ARG A 151 13.93 7.40 -14.93
CA ARG A 151 14.15 8.12 -16.19
C ARG A 151 14.46 9.60 -15.94
N GLU A 152 13.68 10.26 -15.09
CA GLU A 152 13.91 11.66 -14.71
C GLU A 152 15.26 11.86 -14.03
N GLN A 153 15.67 10.92 -13.16
CA GLN A 153 17.00 10.97 -12.53
C GLN A 153 18.14 10.76 -13.53
N GLN A 154 18.02 9.83 -14.46
CA GLN A 154 19.03 9.57 -15.48
C GLN A 154 19.16 10.72 -16.48
N ASN A 155 18.03 11.30 -16.88
CA ASN A 155 17.98 12.42 -17.82
C ASN A 155 18.25 13.77 -17.15
N LYS A 156 18.42 13.81 -15.82
CA LYS A 156 18.67 15.05 -15.08
C LYS A 156 19.92 15.74 -15.64
N PRO A 157 19.84 17.04 -16.00
CA PRO A 157 21.01 17.74 -16.52
C PRO A 157 22.11 17.79 -15.48
N LYS A 158 23.34 17.49 -15.91
CA LYS A 158 24.53 17.55 -15.07
C LYS A 158 24.95 18.99 -14.81
N THR A 159 25.43 19.27 -13.61
CA THR A 159 25.97 20.59 -13.24
C THR A 159 27.28 20.89 -13.98
N HIS A 160 27.72 22.15 -13.95
CA HIS A 160 28.95 22.58 -14.62
C HIS A 160 30.17 21.76 -14.17
N ASP A 161 30.43 21.69 -12.87
CA ASP A 161 31.53 20.91 -12.30
C ASP A 161 31.46 19.42 -12.66
N GLN A 162 30.25 18.86 -12.72
CA GLN A 162 30.05 17.47 -13.12
C GLN A 162 30.37 17.28 -14.61
N ARG A 163 30.03 18.26 -15.47
CA ARG A 163 30.39 18.27 -16.88
C ARG A 163 31.90 18.40 -17.07
N GLU A 164 32.57 19.32 -16.38
CA GLU A 164 34.03 19.47 -16.44
C GLU A 164 34.77 18.20 -16.05
N LYS A 165 34.37 17.56 -14.94
CA LYS A 165 34.93 16.27 -14.53
C LYS A 165 34.70 15.18 -15.58
N LEU A 166 33.56 15.22 -16.28
CA LEU A 166 33.26 14.30 -17.38
C LEU A 166 34.14 14.54 -18.59
N VAL A 167 34.32 15.80 -19.00
CA VAL A 167 35.20 16.19 -20.12
C VAL A 167 36.65 15.77 -19.81
N LYS A 168 37.15 16.04 -18.60
CA LYS A 168 38.50 15.60 -18.20
C LYS A 168 38.66 14.07 -18.25
N LYS A 169 37.65 13.32 -17.80
CA LYS A 169 37.63 11.84 -17.90
C LYS A 169 37.55 11.37 -19.35
N LEU A 170 36.83 12.09 -20.22
CA LEU A 170 36.74 11.77 -21.63
C LEU A 170 38.10 11.94 -22.32
N LEU A 171 38.74 13.09 -22.13
CA LEU A 171 40.06 13.40 -22.70
C LEU A 171 41.14 12.40 -22.28
N THR A 172 41.17 12.03 -21.00
CA THR A 172 42.11 11.02 -20.49
C THR A 172 41.87 9.63 -21.05
N LYS A 173 40.62 9.24 -21.29
CA LYS A 173 40.30 7.97 -21.97
C LYS A 173 40.66 8.01 -23.44
N ASP A 174 40.43 9.13 -24.10
CA ASP A 174 40.75 9.32 -25.51
C ASP A 174 42.27 9.22 -25.73
N GLN A 175 43.06 9.92 -24.93
CA GLN A 175 44.51 9.85 -24.95
C GLN A 175 45.03 8.42 -24.80
N LYS A 176 44.55 7.68 -23.79
CA LYS A 176 44.93 6.27 -23.60
C LYS A 176 44.57 5.38 -24.78
N LYS A 177 43.44 5.66 -25.43
CA LYS A 177 43.00 4.91 -26.62
C LYS A 177 43.91 5.21 -27.80
N ARG A 178 44.30 6.48 -28.00
CA ARG A 178 45.26 6.90 -29.03
C ARG A 178 46.63 6.27 -28.80
N GLU A 179 47.16 6.31 -27.58
CA GLU A 179 48.41 5.66 -27.20
C GLU A 179 48.38 4.16 -27.53
N LYS A 180 47.29 3.47 -27.20
CA LYS A 180 47.12 2.04 -27.51
C LYS A 180 47.01 1.76 -29.01
N LEU A 181 46.35 2.62 -29.79
CA LEU A 181 46.26 2.48 -31.24
C LEU A 181 47.62 2.73 -31.91
N ALA A 182 48.35 3.74 -31.44
CA ALA A 182 49.71 4.02 -31.88
C ALA A 182 50.66 2.86 -31.58
N GLU A 183 50.55 2.23 -30.40
CA GLU A 183 51.30 1.02 -30.05
C GLU A 183 50.99 -0.17 -30.97
N MET A 184 49.77 -0.26 -31.49
CA MET A 184 49.37 -1.25 -32.50
C MET A 184 49.74 -0.83 -33.94
N GLY A 185 50.45 0.29 -34.11
CA GLY A 185 50.87 0.80 -35.43
C GLY A 185 49.74 1.38 -36.27
N ILE A 186 48.60 1.72 -35.64
CA ILE A 186 47.43 2.29 -36.31
C ILE A 186 47.38 3.78 -35.98
N GLU A 187 47.66 4.63 -36.96
CA GLU A 187 47.39 6.06 -36.84
C GLU A 187 45.88 6.32 -36.90
N TYR A 188 45.35 6.97 -35.88
CA TYR A 188 43.93 7.29 -35.75
C TYR A 188 43.77 8.79 -35.47
N ASP A 189 43.34 9.52 -36.49
CA ASP A 189 43.08 10.96 -36.44
C ASP A 189 41.62 11.25 -36.85
N PHE A 190 40.93 12.12 -36.10
CA PHE A 190 39.54 12.55 -36.36
C PHE A 190 39.41 14.04 -36.08
#